data_AF-A0A973M9M3-F1
#
_entry.id   AF-A0A973M9M3-F1
#
_cell.length_a   1.000
_cell.length_b   1.000
_cell.length_c   1.000
_cell.angle_alpha   90.00
_cell.angle_beta   90.00
_cell.angle_gamma   90.00
#
_symmetry.space_group_name_H-M   'P 1'
#
loop_
_entity.id
_entity.type
_entity.pdbx_description
1 polymer ?
#
loop_
_entity_poly.entity_id
_entity_poly.type
_entity_poly.pdbx_seq_one_letter_code
_entity_poly.pdbx_strand_id
1 'polypeptide(L)'
;MTPPGTFERVSATIRQRLRDGFSRPGERLEPAVLAEELNASVTPVRDALHRLTGERLVEAPRHEGFRVPMMSETLLRLLYAWHLDLLLLAVMKHQATGMVEESAMIDARNDGPVHERQNALFLALARSAGNPEHVATLDALSLRLEPVQRLEQFFLDETESETNEIVRALEANDRKGLRRSLARYHRRRLRIVPELLARLLH
;
A
#
# COMPACT_ATOMS: atom_id res chain seq x y z
N MET A 1 25.05 -13.87 2.85
CA MET A 1 24.35 -12.62 2.47
C MET A 1 24.98 -11.50 3.28
N THR A 2 25.59 -10.51 2.63
CA THR A 2 26.09 -9.31 3.33
C THR A 2 24.90 -8.61 3.99
N PRO A 3 24.98 -8.21 5.28
CA PRO A 3 23.90 -7.48 5.89
C PRO A 3 23.57 -6.24 5.04
N PRO A 4 22.29 -5.87 4.91
CA PRO A 4 21.91 -4.68 4.16
C PRO A 4 22.72 -3.48 4.68
N GLY A 5 23.16 -2.62 3.77
CA GLY A 5 23.84 -1.40 4.14
C GLY A 5 23.01 -0.61 5.15
N THR A 6 23.69 0.19 5.98
CA THR A 6 23.01 1.00 7.02
C THR A 6 21.90 1.87 6.41
N PHE A 7 22.10 2.37 5.20
CA PHE A 7 21.10 3.13 4.45
C PHE A 7 19.84 2.30 4.12
N GLU A 8 20.00 1.10 3.53
CA GLU A 8 18.88 0.24 3.17
C GLU A 8 18.07 -0.17 4.39
N ARG A 9 18.74 -0.52 5.50
CA ARG A 9 18.10 -0.85 6.77
C ARG A 9 17.28 0.33 7.32
N VAL A 10 17.87 1.52 7.34
CA VAL A 10 17.20 2.74 7.82
C VAL A 10 15.99 3.07 6.94
N SER A 11 16.15 3.06 5.62
CA SER A 11 15.07 3.34 4.67
C SER A 11 13.91 2.33 4.81
N ALA A 12 14.22 1.04 4.92
CA ALA A 12 13.23 0.00 5.13
C ALA A 12 12.49 0.18 6.47
N THR A 13 13.20 0.52 7.54
CA THR A 13 12.59 0.73 8.86
C THR A 13 11.67 1.93 8.90
N ILE A 14 12.08 3.07 8.32
CA ILE A 14 11.23 4.27 8.22
C ILE A 14 10.01 3.97 7.36
N ARG A 15 10.19 3.31 6.21
CA ARG A 15 9.07 2.89 5.35
C ARG A 15 8.08 2.03 6.13
N GLN A 16 8.56 1.03 6.86
CA GLN A 16 7.70 0.15 7.65
C GLN A 16 6.90 0.92 8.70
N ARG A 17 7.53 1.84 9.43
CA ARG A 17 6.83 2.69 10.40
C ARG A 17 5.72 3.54 9.78
N LEU A 18 5.98 4.08 8.59
CA LEU A 18 4.99 4.86 7.83
C LEU A 18 3.81 3.99 7.39
N ARG A 19 4.08 2.80 6.83
CA ARG A 19 3.05 1.83 6.42
C ARG A 19 2.17 1.38 7.58
N ASP A 20 2.80 1.10 8.72
CA ASP A 20 2.12 0.63 9.93
C ASP A 20 1.29 1.72 10.62
N GLY A 21 1.31 2.96 10.10
CA GLY A 21 0.58 4.08 10.69
C GLY A 21 1.07 4.45 12.10
N PHE A 22 2.33 4.13 12.44
CA PHE A 22 2.92 4.55 13.72
C PHE A 22 3.18 6.05 13.78
N SER A 23 3.31 6.70 12.61
CA SER A 23 3.48 8.15 12.50
C SER A 23 2.20 8.81 12.01
N ARG A 24 1.79 9.90 12.67
CA ARG A 24 0.55 10.62 12.36
C ARG A 24 0.73 11.48 11.11
N PRO A 25 -0.32 11.68 10.29
CA PRO A 25 -0.25 12.66 9.20
C PRO A 25 0.21 14.03 9.69
N GLY A 26 1.17 14.63 8.99
CA GLY A 26 1.75 15.92 9.36
C GLY A 26 2.80 15.86 10.48
N GLU A 27 3.03 14.72 11.11
CA GLU A 27 4.07 14.56 12.12
C GLU A 27 5.44 14.86 11.55
N ARG A 28 6.23 15.64 12.28
CA ARG A 28 7.58 16.02 11.88
C ARG A 28 8.53 14.83 12.02
N LEU A 29 9.29 14.56 10.96
CA LEU A 29 10.31 13.51 10.93
C LEU A 29 11.69 14.17 11.12
N GLU A 30 12.17 14.21 12.36
CA GLU A 30 13.45 14.84 12.69
C GLU A 30 14.62 13.88 12.46
N PRO A 31 15.57 14.19 11.54
CA PRO A 31 16.66 13.25 11.22
C PRO A 31 17.56 12.90 12.41
N ALA A 32 17.75 13.81 13.35
CA ALA A 32 18.58 13.57 14.54
C ALA A 32 17.90 12.57 15.50
N VAL A 33 16.61 12.77 15.77
CA VAL A 33 15.81 11.86 16.62
C VAL A 33 15.76 10.46 16.00
N LEU A 34 15.44 10.38 14.71
CA LEU A 34 15.42 9.10 13.99
C LEU A 34 16.80 8.42 13.95
N ALA A 35 17.89 9.19 13.90
CA ALA A 35 19.25 8.63 13.94
C ALA A 35 19.56 7.96 15.28
N GLU A 36 19.17 8.59 16.38
CA GLU A 36 19.30 8.02 17.73
C GLU A 36 18.45 6.74 17.86
N GLU A 37 17.18 6.79 17.48
CA GLU A 37 16.26 5.64 17.58
C GLU A 37 16.70 4.44 16.71
N LEU A 38 17.27 4.71 15.54
CA LEU A 38 17.67 3.68 14.58
C LEU A 38 19.13 3.24 14.74
N ASN A 39 19.85 3.76 15.74
CA ASN A 39 21.28 3.52 15.96
C ASN A 39 22.10 3.74 14.67
N ALA A 40 21.89 4.89 14.02
CA ALA A 40 22.55 5.27 12.79
C ALA A 40 23.08 6.72 12.88
N SER A 41 23.91 7.15 11.94
CA SER A 41 24.28 8.56 11.82
C SER A 41 23.18 9.36 11.10
N VAL A 42 23.19 10.68 11.25
CA VAL A 42 22.18 11.57 10.65
C VAL A 42 22.18 11.54 9.12
N THR A 43 23.34 11.37 8.49
CA THR A 43 23.50 11.35 7.02
C THR A 43 22.64 10.28 6.34
N PRO A 44 22.78 8.97 6.63
CA PRO A 44 21.96 7.92 6.00
C PRO A 44 20.47 8.06 6.32
N VAL A 45 20.11 8.65 7.47
CA VAL A 45 18.71 8.95 7.79
C VAL A 45 18.16 10.06 6.89
N ARG A 46 18.90 11.15 6.73
CA ARG A 46 18.50 12.25 5.84
C ARG A 46 18.41 11.79 4.38
N ASP A 47 19.36 10.98 3.93
CA ASP A 47 19.32 10.40 2.58
C ASP A 47 18.08 9.51 2.40
N ALA A 48 17.75 8.71 3.42
CA ALA A 48 16.57 7.85 3.38
C ALA A 48 15.28 8.68 3.31
N LEU A 49 15.18 9.75 4.10
CA LEU A 49 14.03 10.66 4.07
C LEU A 49 13.91 11.40 2.72
N HIS A 50 15.01 11.81 2.11
CA HIS A 50 15.00 12.36 0.76
C HIS A 50 14.54 11.35 -0.29
N ARG A 51 15.00 10.10 -0.21
CA ARG A 51 14.51 9.03 -1.09
C ARG A 51 13.00 8.80 -0.92
N LEU A 52 12.53 8.70 0.32
CA LEU A 52 11.11 8.51 0.63
C LEU A 52 10.25 9.72 0.23
N THR A 53 10.85 10.91 0.10
CA THR A 53 10.19 12.08 -0.49
C THR A 53 9.91 11.86 -1.98
N GLY A 54 10.86 11.28 -2.72
CA GLY A 54 10.66 10.86 -4.12
C GLY A 54 9.57 9.80 -4.28
N GLU A 55 9.43 8.92 -3.28
CA GLU A 55 8.39 7.88 -3.19
C GLU A 55 7.03 8.43 -2.70
N ARG A 56 6.93 9.73 -2.35
CA ARG A 56 5.74 10.40 -1.79
C ARG A 56 5.23 9.79 -0.47
N LEU A 57 6.11 9.12 0.25
CA LEU A 57 5.87 8.59 1.60
C LEU A 57 6.29 9.59 2.69
N VAL A 58 7.07 10.61 2.30
CA VAL A 58 7.51 11.72 3.12
C VAL A 58 7.30 13.02 2.33
N GLU A 59 6.98 14.11 3.03
CA GLU A 59 7.00 15.46 2.47
C GLU A 59 8.23 16.22 2.98
N ALA A 60 8.86 17.01 2.11
CA ALA A 60 9.95 17.92 2.46
C ALA A 60 9.61 19.36 2.03
N PRO A 61 8.75 20.07 2.77
CA PRO A 61 8.38 21.44 2.45
C PRO A 61 9.59 22.36 2.58
N ARG A 62 9.61 23.42 1.78
CA ARG A 62 10.74 24.37 1.74
C ARG A 62 11.02 24.91 3.14
N HIS A 63 12.23 24.66 3.63
CA HIS A 63 12.75 25.13 4.91
C HIS A 63 12.06 24.58 6.17
N GLU A 64 11.17 23.59 6.07
CA GLU A 64 10.44 23.03 7.22
C GLU A 64 10.98 21.66 7.70
N GLY A 65 11.90 21.06 6.95
CA GLY A 65 12.43 19.73 7.22
C GLY A 65 11.58 18.64 6.57
N PHE A 66 11.40 17.50 7.25
CA PHE A 66 10.59 16.38 6.75
C PHE A 66 9.35 16.18 7.62
N ARG A 67 8.28 15.70 7.02
CA ARG A 67 7.07 15.29 7.73
C ARG A 67 6.36 14.13 7.04
N VAL A 68 5.50 13.45 7.78
CA VAL A 68 4.55 12.49 7.22
C VAL A 68 3.57 13.25 6.31
N PRO A 69 3.27 12.75 5.09
CA PRO A 69 2.34 13.40 4.20
C PRO A 69 0.94 13.58 4.80
N MET A 70 0.30 14.70 4.46
CA MET A 70 -1.11 14.90 4.82
C MET A 70 -2.01 14.13 3.85
N MET A 71 -2.99 13.40 4.38
CA MET A 71 -3.99 12.73 3.56
C MET A 71 -5.28 13.56 3.52
N SER A 72 -5.63 14.08 2.34
CA SER A 72 -6.91 14.75 2.12
C SER A 72 -7.96 13.79 1.56
N GLU A 73 -9.23 14.13 1.72
CA GLU A 73 -10.34 13.37 1.13
C GLU A 73 -10.22 13.25 -0.39
N THR A 74 -9.96 14.36 -1.07
CA THR A 74 -9.76 14.35 -2.53
C THR A 74 -8.61 13.43 -2.92
N LEU A 75 -7.48 13.51 -2.22
CA LEU A 75 -6.34 12.66 -2.53
C LEU A 75 -6.68 11.18 -2.29
N LEU A 76 -7.27 10.82 -1.15
CA LEU A 76 -7.58 9.44 -0.85
C LEU A 76 -8.56 8.83 -1.86
N ARG A 77 -9.59 9.58 -2.27
CA ARG A 77 -10.52 9.16 -3.32
C ARG A 77 -9.80 8.92 -4.65
N LEU A 78 -8.86 9.80 -5.02
CA LEU A 78 -8.05 9.65 -6.23
C LEU A 78 -7.12 8.43 -6.15
N LEU A 79 -6.53 8.14 -4.98
CA LEU A 79 -5.70 6.95 -4.80
C LEU A 79 -6.50 5.67 -4.96
N TYR A 80 -7.70 5.57 -4.37
CA TYR A 80 -8.57 4.41 -4.59
C TYR A 80 -9.06 4.30 -6.04
N ALA A 81 -9.36 5.41 -6.71
CA ALA A 81 -9.74 5.39 -8.12
C ALA A 81 -8.59 4.87 -9.00
N TRP A 82 -7.37 5.39 -8.78
CA TRP A 82 -6.18 4.91 -9.49
C TRP A 82 -5.88 3.44 -9.19
N HIS A 83 -6.05 3.01 -7.93
CA HIS A 83 -5.87 1.61 -7.56
C HIS A 83 -6.81 0.69 -8.35
N LEU A 84 -8.09 1.07 -8.50
CA LEU A 84 -9.03 0.36 -9.35
C LEU A 84 -8.59 0.35 -10.82
N ASP A 85 -8.19 1.50 -11.38
CA ASP A 85 -7.77 1.62 -12.78
C ASP A 85 -6.59 0.70 -13.11
N LEU A 86 -5.57 0.66 -12.24
CA LEU A 86 -4.42 -0.25 -12.40
C LEU A 86 -4.84 -1.72 -12.35
N LEU A 87 -5.72 -2.08 -11.43
CA LEU A 87 -6.19 -3.46 -11.32
C LEU A 87 -7.04 -3.85 -12.51
N LEU A 88 -7.90 -2.96 -13.02
CA LEU A 88 -8.66 -3.22 -14.24
C LEU A 88 -7.74 -3.35 -15.47
N LEU A 89 -6.68 -2.56 -15.56
CA LEU A 89 -5.64 -2.71 -16.57
C LEU A 89 -4.96 -4.08 -16.45
N ALA A 90 -4.60 -4.50 -15.24
CA ALA A 90 -4.02 -5.80 -14.98
C ALA A 90 -4.98 -6.95 -15.39
N VAL A 91 -6.28 -6.86 -15.08
CA VAL A 91 -7.29 -7.84 -15.53
C VAL A 91 -7.38 -7.90 -17.06
N MET A 92 -7.32 -6.76 -17.75
CA MET A 92 -7.37 -6.73 -19.21
C MET A 92 -6.14 -7.36 -19.85
N LYS A 93 -4.97 -7.19 -19.24
CA LYS A 93 -3.68 -7.70 -19.71
C LYS A 93 -3.33 -9.08 -19.16
N HIS A 94 -4.14 -9.61 -18.23
CA HIS A 94 -3.95 -10.90 -17.60
C HIS A 94 -3.80 -11.99 -18.66
N GLN A 95 -2.60 -12.56 -18.75
CA GLN A 95 -2.32 -13.67 -19.65
C GLN A 95 -2.81 -14.93 -18.96
N ALA A 96 -3.79 -15.63 -19.55
CA ALA A 96 -4.36 -16.85 -18.98
C ALA A 96 -3.33 -17.99 -18.77
N THR A 97 -2.13 -17.85 -19.37
CA THR A 97 -0.98 -18.75 -19.21
C THR A 97 -0.12 -18.43 -17.98
N GLY A 98 -0.27 -17.25 -17.38
CA GLY A 98 0.36 -16.90 -16.12
C GLY A 98 -0.54 -17.35 -14.98
N MET A 99 -0.31 -18.56 -14.46
CA MET A 99 -0.82 -18.93 -13.14
C MET A 99 -0.51 -17.76 -12.20
N VAL A 100 -1.53 -17.26 -11.48
CA VAL A 100 -1.27 -16.37 -10.34
C VAL A 100 -0.26 -17.09 -9.48
N GLU A 101 0.89 -16.45 -9.20
CA GLU A 101 1.99 -17.09 -8.49
C GLU A 101 1.46 -17.80 -7.25
N GLU A 102 1.78 -19.09 -7.09
CA GLU A 102 1.29 -19.93 -5.99
C GLU A 102 1.59 -19.29 -4.63
N SER A 103 2.75 -18.61 -4.52
CA SER A 103 3.15 -17.82 -3.36
C SER A 103 2.17 -16.70 -3.00
N ALA A 104 1.63 -15.98 -3.99
CA ALA A 104 0.66 -14.94 -3.71
C ALA A 104 -0.70 -15.50 -3.28
N MET A 105 -1.05 -16.69 -3.76
CA MET A 105 -2.25 -17.40 -3.30
C MET A 105 -2.07 -17.92 -1.87
N ILE A 106 -0.85 -18.33 -1.50
CA ILE A 106 -0.47 -18.67 -0.12
C ILE A 106 -0.56 -17.43 0.77
N ASP A 107 0.01 -16.30 0.36
CA ASP A 107 -0.05 -15.05 1.12
C ASP A 107 -1.48 -14.56 1.31
N ALA A 108 -2.32 -14.68 0.28
CA ALA A 108 -3.75 -14.36 0.38
C ALA A 108 -4.52 -15.26 1.37
N ARG A 109 -4.02 -16.48 1.62
CA ARG A 109 -4.60 -17.50 2.50
C ARG A 109 -3.97 -17.55 3.90
N ASN A 110 -2.96 -16.74 4.18
CA ASN A 110 -2.31 -16.68 5.50
C ASN A 110 -3.24 -16.06 6.57
N ASP A 111 -2.93 -16.25 7.85
CA ASP A 111 -3.68 -15.65 9.00
C ASP A 111 -3.30 -14.18 9.30
N GLY A 112 -2.64 -13.49 8.34
CA GLY A 112 -2.23 -12.10 8.50
C GLY A 112 -3.40 -11.09 8.42
N PRO A 113 -3.18 -9.80 8.68
CA PRO A 113 -4.21 -8.77 8.54
C PRO A 113 -4.84 -8.75 7.14
N VAL A 114 -6.17 -8.58 7.07
CA VAL A 114 -6.93 -8.68 5.81
C VAL A 114 -6.38 -7.77 4.70
N HIS A 115 -6.03 -6.53 5.04
CA HIS A 115 -5.51 -5.56 4.08
C HIS A 115 -4.15 -5.98 3.46
N GLU A 116 -3.27 -6.62 4.24
CA GLU A 116 -1.99 -7.13 3.72
C GLU A 116 -2.22 -8.25 2.71
N ARG A 117 -3.15 -9.16 3.01
CA ARG A 117 -3.54 -10.25 2.11
C ARG A 117 -4.19 -9.73 0.83
N GLN A 118 -5.04 -8.71 0.95
CA GLN A 118 -5.62 -8.02 -0.21
C GLN A 118 -4.54 -7.36 -1.08
N ASN A 119 -3.59 -6.65 -0.47
CA ASN A 119 -2.48 -6.03 -1.21
C ASN A 119 -1.60 -7.07 -1.91
N ALA A 120 -1.30 -8.20 -1.26
CA ALA A 120 -0.57 -9.32 -1.87
C ALA A 120 -1.31 -9.88 -3.10
N LEU A 121 -2.63 -10.08 -2.98
CA LEU A 121 -3.48 -10.54 -4.09
C LEU A 121 -3.46 -9.57 -5.27
N PHE A 122 -3.56 -8.27 -4.99
CA PHE A 122 -3.54 -7.22 -6.00
C PHE A 122 -2.18 -7.13 -6.71
N LEU A 123 -1.08 -7.26 -5.98
CA LEU A 123 0.28 -7.33 -6.55
C LEU A 123 0.44 -8.55 -7.46
N ALA A 124 -0.11 -9.70 -7.07
CA ALA A 124 -0.09 -10.91 -7.89
C ALA A 124 -0.83 -10.74 -9.21
N LEU A 125 -2.01 -10.11 -9.15
CA LEU A 125 -2.76 -9.74 -10.34
C LEU A 125 -1.94 -8.80 -11.24
N ALA A 126 -1.26 -7.79 -10.68
CA ALA A 126 -0.37 -6.92 -11.46
C ALA A 126 0.81 -7.68 -12.10
N ARG A 127 1.44 -8.62 -11.38
CA ARG A 127 2.52 -9.48 -11.93
C ARG A 127 2.04 -10.31 -13.12
N SER A 128 0.84 -10.87 -13.02
CA SER A 128 0.24 -11.69 -14.09
C SER A 128 -0.03 -10.93 -15.40
N ALA A 129 -0.01 -9.58 -15.38
CA ALA A 129 -0.08 -8.75 -16.58
C ALA A 129 1.23 -8.69 -17.36
N GLY A 130 2.34 -9.20 -16.80
CA GLY A 130 3.65 -9.33 -17.45
C GLY A 130 4.46 -8.04 -17.60
N ASN A 131 3.96 -6.91 -17.10
CA ASN A 131 4.68 -5.63 -17.13
C ASN A 131 5.18 -5.25 -15.72
N PRO A 132 6.50 -5.22 -15.46
CA PRO A 132 7.05 -4.90 -14.15
C PRO A 132 6.67 -3.48 -13.67
N GLU A 133 6.39 -2.55 -14.59
CA GLU A 133 5.96 -1.19 -14.23
C GLU A 133 4.57 -1.17 -13.57
N HIS A 134 3.69 -2.12 -13.90
CA HIS A 134 2.40 -2.24 -13.19
C HIS A 134 2.62 -2.64 -11.73
N VAL A 135 3.56 -3.56 -11.49
CA VAL A 135 3.90 -4.03 -10.14
C VAL A 135 4.52 -2.90 -9.34
N ALA A 136 5.53 -2.21 -9.89
CA ALA A 136 6.19 -1.10 -9.23
C ALA A 136 5.21 0.04 -8.90
N THR A 137 4.30 0.38 -9.82
CA THR A 137 3.30 1.42 -9.61
C THR A 137 2.28 1.01 -8.54
N LEU A 138 1.80 -0.23 -8.58
CA LEU A 138 0.82 -0.72 -7.62
C LEU A 138 1.42 -0.86 -6.21
N ASP A 139 2.66 -1.29 -6.10
CA ASP A 139 3.39 -1.37 -4.84
C ASP A 139 3.55 0.02 -4.21
N ALA A 140 4.04 1.00 -4.98
CA ALA A 140 4.17 2.39 -4.54
C ALA A 140 2.83 3.02 -4.14
N LEU A 141 1.75 2.67 -4.84
CA LEU A 141 0.40 3.11 -4.49
C LEU A 141 -0.11 2.46 -3.20
N SER A 142 0.12 1.16 -3.03
CA SER A 142 -0.29 0.38 -1.85
C SER A 142 0.36 0.93 -0.59
N LEU A 143 1.66 1.25 -0.65
CA LEU A 143 2.39 1.88 0.47
C LEU A 143 1.74 3.17 0.98
N ARG A 144 1.06 3.92 0.10
CA ARG A 144 0.35 5.17 0.45
C ARG A 144 -1.08 4.93 0.95
N LEU A 145 -1.66 3.78 0.64
CA LEU A 145 -3.01 3.37 1.07
C LEU A 145 -2.99 2.55 2.35
N GLU A 146 -1.92 1.83 2.67
CA GLU A 146 -1.85 0.95 3.84
C GLU A 146 -2.17 1.62 5.19
N PRO A 147 -1.71 2.86 5.48
CA PRO A 147 -2.06 3.54 6.73
C PRO A 147 -3.57 3.72 6.92
N VAL A 148 -4.35 3.81 5.83
CA VAL A 148 -5.82 3.88 5.88
C VAL A 148 -6.48 2.52 5.71
N GLN A 149 -5.91 1.62 4.89
CA GLN A 149 -6.47 0.28 4.68
C GLN A 149 -6.50 -0.54 5.98
N ARG A 150 -5.50 -0.39 6.86
CA ARG A 150 -5.50 -1.03 8.18
C ARG A 150 -6.67 -0.58 9.08
N LEU A 151 -7.24 0.59 8.81
CA LEU A 151 -8.39 1.14 9.55
C LEU A 151 -9.72 0.67 8.98
N GLU A 152 -9.75 0.11 7.76
CA GLU A 152 -10.98 -0.39 7.12
C GLU A 152 -11.69 -1.45 7.96
N GLN A 153 -10.95 -2.26 8.73
CA GLN A 153 -11.50 -3.28 9.62
C GLN A 153 -12.46 -2.73 10.70
N PHE A 154 -12.39 -1.44 11.01
CA PHE A 154 -13.28 -0.80 11.99
C PHE A 154 -14.61 -0.33 11.38
N PHE A 155 -14.70 -0.29 10.05
CA PHE A 155 -15.84 0.30 9.33
C PHE A 155 -16.45 -0.64 8.28
N LEU A 156 -15.77 -1.73 7.93
CA LEU A 156 -16.23 -2.69 6.94
C LEU A 156 -16.40 -4.07 7.58
N ASP A 157 -17.61 -4.60 7.48
CA ASP A 157 -17.90 -6.00 7.74
C ASP A 157 -17.60 -6.87 6.51
N GLU A 158 -17.60 -8.20 6.66
CA GLU A 158 -17.52 -9.16 5.55
C GLU A 158 -16.33 -8.96 4.59
N THR A 159 -15.24 -8.32 5.04
CA THR A 159 -14.02 -8.11 4.24
C THR A 159 -13.34 -9.42 3.86
N GLU A 160 -13.45 -10.45 4.72
CA GLU A 160 -13.04 -11.82 4.43
C GLU A 160 -13.80 -12.44 3.26
N SER A 161 -15.13 -12.35 3.31
CA SER A 161 -16.00 -12.89 2.25
C SER A 161 -15.73 -12.21 0.91
N GLU A 162 -15.61 -10.88 0.93
CA GLU A 162 -15.24 -10.10 -0.25
C GLU A 162 -13.87 -10.50 -0.83
N THR A 163 -12.87 -10.72 0.02
CA THR A 163 -11.54 -11.16 -0.40
C THR A 163 -11.61 -12.54 -1.07
N ASN A 164 -12.35 -13.48 -0.47
CA ASN A 164 -12.56 -14.80 -1.02
C ASN A 164 -13.28 -14.77 -2.37
N GLU A 165 -14.23 -13.85 -2.58
CA GLU A 165 -14.87 -13.66 -3.88
C GLU A 165 -13.91 -13.16 -4.96
N ILE A 166 -12.94 -12.31 -4.62
CA ILE A 166 -11.89 -11.87 -5.55
C ILE A 166 -10.96 -13.03 -5.89
N VAL A 167 -10.52 -13.80 -4.89
CA VAL A 167 -9.68 -15.00 -5.05
C VAL A 167 -10.35 -16.02 -5.97
N ARG A 168 -11.61 -16.38 -5.71
CA ARG A 168 -12.36 -17.33 -6.55
C ARG A 168 -12.49 -16.86 -8.00
N ALA A 169 -12.71 -15.56 -8.21
CA ALA A 169 -12.79 -15.02 -9.56
C ALA A 169 -11.45 -15.06 -10.31
N LEU A 170 -10.33 -14.89 -9.60
CA LEU A 170 -8.99 -15.07 -10.14
C LEU A 170 -8.70 -16.54 -10.49
N GLU A 171 -8.96 -17.46 -9.57
CA GLU A 171 -8.74 -18.91 -9.76
C GLU A 171 -9.59 -19.48 -10.91
N ALA A 172 -10.84 -19.04 -11.03
CA ALA A 172 -11.73 -19.44 -12.11
C ALA A 172 -11.46 -18.72 -13.45
N ASN A 173 -10.48 -17.80 -13.49
CA ASN A 173 -10.22 -16.91 -14.63
C ASN A 173 -11.50 -16.15 -15.11
N ASP A 174 -12.42 -15.86 -14.20
CA ASP A 174 -13.66 -15.12 -14.48
C ASP A 174 -13.36 -13.62 -14.51
N ARG A 175 -12.89 -13.13 -15.66
CA ARG A 175 -12.59 -11.71 -15.87
C ARG A 175 -13.79 -10.80 -15.57
N LYS A 176 -15.02 -11.23 -15.87
CA LYS A 176 -16.23 -10.41 -15.65
C LYS A 176 -16.59 -10.37 -14.16
N GLY A 177 -16.52 -11.51 -13.47
CA GLY A 177 -16.64 -11.61 -12.02
C GLY A 177 -15.60 -10.77 -11.31
N LEU A 178 -14.33 -10.90 -11.69
CA LEU A 178 -13.22 -10.18 -11.09
C LEU A 178 -13.40 -8.66 -11.21
N ARG A 179 -13.71 -8.15 -12.41
CA ARG A 179 -14.00 -6.72 -12.61
C ARG A 179 -15.14 -6.22 -11.71
N ARG A 180 -16.21 -7.01 -11.54
CA ARG A 180 -17.34 -6.67 -10.64
C ARG A 180 -16.90 -6.65 -9.18
N SER A 181 -16.15 -7.66 -8.74
CA SER A 181 -15.65 -7.75 -7.37
C SER A 181 -14.71 -6.58 -7.04
N LEU A 182 -13.78 -6.25 -7.93
CA LEU A 182 -12.89 -5.10 -7.78
C LEU A 182 -13.66 -3.78 -7.73
N ALA A 183 -14.62 -3.55 -8.63
CA ALA A 183 -15.42 -2.33 -8.60
C ALA A 183 -16.24 -2.19 -7.30
N ARG A 184 -16.79 -3.29 -6.79
CA ARG A 184 -17.51 -3.31 -5.51
C ARG A 184 -16.58 -3.05 -4.33
N TYR A 185 -15.41 -3.69 -4.29
CA TYR A 185 -14.37 -3.46 -3.29
C TYR A 185 -14.10 -1.97 -3.12
N HIS A 186 -13.75 -1.28 -4.23
CA HIS A 186 -13.39 0.14 -4.20
C HIS A 186 -14.58 1.03 -3.86
N ARG A 187 -15.77 0.74 -4.38
CA ARG A 187 -16.99 1.50 -4.05
C ARG A 187 -17.29 1.49 -2.56
N ARG A 188 -17.07 0.36 -1.87
CA ARG A 188 -17.25 0.27 -0.42
C ARG A 188 -16.28 1.17 0.32
N ARG A 189 -14.99 1.19 -0.06
CA ARG A 189 -13.97 2.07 0.56
C ARG A 189 -14.27 3.54 0.32
N LEU A 190 -14.69 3.90 -0.90
CA LEU A 190 -15.07 5.28 -1.24
C LEU A 190 -16.24 5.82 -0.40
N ARG A 191 -17.10 4.96 0.17
CA ARG A 191 -18.20 5.38 1.06
C ARG A 191 -17.75 5.71 2.47
N ILE A 192 -16.65 5.12 2.93
CA ILE A 192 -16.13 5.28 4.28
C ILE A 192 -14.92 6.22 4.36
N VAL A 193 -14.60 6.93 3.27
CA VAL A 193 -13.45 7.86 3.22
C VAL A 193 -13.52 8.92 4.33
N PRO A 194 -14.67 9.57 4.61
CA PRO A 194 -14.75 10.54 5.71
C PRO A 194 -14.40 9.92 7.07
N GLU A 195 -14.89 8.72 7.36
CA GLU A 195 -14.67 7.99 8.61
C GLU A 195 -13.21 7.54 8.74
N LEU A 196 -12.62 7.03 7.66
CA LEU A 196 -11.21 6.66 7.62
C LEU A 196 -10.31 7.86 7.92
N LEU A 197 -10.60 9.03 7.35
CA LEU A 197 -9.81 10.24 7.58
C LEU A 197 -9.99 10.80 8.98
N ALA A 198 -11.23 10.82 9.49
CA ALA A 198 -11.48 11.20 10.87
C ALA A 198 -10.66 10.33 11.82
N ARG A 199 -10.60 9.02 11.57
CA ARG A 199 -9.83 8.09 12.40
C ARG A 199 -8.31 8.19 12.22
N LEU A 200 -7.84 8.51 11.02
CA LEU A 200 -6.41 8.67 10.74
C LEU A 200 -5.82 9.93 11.41
N LEU A 201 -6.63 10.97 11.57
CA LEU A 201 -6.22 12.25 12.17
C LEU A 201 -6.37 12.29 13.71
N HIS A 202 -6.93 11.26 14.33
CA HIS A 202 -7.21 11.16 15.78
C HIS A 202 -6.58 9.92 16.41
#